data_AF-A0A851JM94-F1
#
_entry.id   AF-A0A851JM94-F1
#
_cell.length_a   1.000
_cell.length_b   1.000
_cell.length_c   1.000
_cell.angle_alpha   90.00
_cell.angle_beta   90.00
_cell.angle_gamma   90.00
#
_symmetry.space_group_name_H-M   'P 1'
#
loop_
_entity.id
_entity.type
_entity.pdbx_description
1 polymer ?
#
loop_
_entity_poly.entity_id
_entity_poly.type
_entity_poly.pdbx_seq_one_letter_code
_entity_poly.pdbx_strand_id
1 'polypeptide(L)'
;QALSSSLYKSASPYGSLNNIVDGLSSLTEHFSDLSLSSEARKPSKRPPPNYLCHLCFNKGHYIKDCPQARPKGEGLTPYQGKKRCFGEYKCPKCKRKWMSGNSWANMGQECIKCHINVYPHKQ
;
A
#
# COMPACT_ATOMS: atom_id res chain seq x y z
N GLN A 1 16.78 80.45 4.04
CA GLN A 1 17.09 79.87 2.73
C GLN A 1 17.04 78.34 2.90
N ALA A 2 16.16 77.65 2.14
CA ALA A 2 15.93 76.18 2.00
C ALA A 2 15.52 75.36 3.25
N LEU A 3 14.28 74.85 3.42
CA LEU A 3 13.62 73.65 2.82
C LEU A 3 14.41 72.34 3.15
N SER A 4 13.89 71.30 3.81
CA SER A 4 12.65 70.56 3.55
C SER A 4 12.19 69.65 4.71
N SER A 5 10.88 69.59 4.91
CA SER A 5 10.09 68.66 5.74
C SER A 5 9.84 67.30 5.08
N SER A 6 9.78 66.20 5.85
CA SER A 6 9.01 64.94 5.62
C SER A 6 9.67 63.75 6.34
N LEU A 7 9.05 62.70 6.88
CA LEU A 7 7.67 62.23 7.03
C LEU A 7 7.75 61.07 8.05
N TYR A 8 6.72 60.92 8.87
CA TYR A 8 6.40 59.69 9.60
C TYR A 8 6.43 58.47 8.65
N LYS A 9 6.88 57.29 9.13
CA LYS A 9 6.27 56.03 8.67
C LYS A 9 6.46 54.88 9.64
N SER A 10 5.35 54.56 10.28
CA SER A 10 5.06 53.41 11.12
C SER A 10 5.48 52.09 10.45
N ALA A 11 6.15 51.23 11.21
CA ALA A 11 6.34 49.84 10.83
C ALA A 11 4.97 49.14 10.83
N SER A 12 4.52 48.68 9.66
CA SER A 12 3.27 47.95 9.46
C SER A 12 3.48 46.45 9.78
N PRO A 13 2.57 45.80 10.55
CA PRO A 13 2.72 44.41 10.98
C PRO A 13 2.46 43.37 9.88
N TYR A 14 2.23 43.78 8.63
CA TYR A 14 1.88 42.88 7.53
C TYR A 14 3.08 42.16 6.86
N GLY A 15 4.32 42.46 7.27
CA GLY A 15 5.52 41.81 6.71
C GLY A 15 5.72 40.33 7.10
N SER A 16 4.92 39.81 8.02
CA SER A 16 5.09 38.45 8.57
C SER A 16 4.36 37.36 7.80
N LEU A 17 3.33 37.69 7.00
CA LEU A 17 2.55 36.65 6.27
C LEU A 17 3.25 36.15 5.01
N ASN A 18 4.04 37.00 4.35
CA ASN A 18 4.79 36.62 3.16
C ASN A 18 5.81 35.51 3.48
N ASN A 19 6.54 35.66 4.59
CA ASN A 19 7.48 34.65 5.07
C ASN A 19 6.82 33.29 5.39
N ILE A 20 5.54 33.28 5.80
CA ILE A 20 4.80 32.04 6.11
C ILE A 20 4.35 31.34 4.83
N VAL A 21 3.82 32.09 3.85
CA VAL A 21 3.39 31.50 2.56
C VAL A 21 4.57 30.99 1.75
N ASP A 22 5.69 31.72 1.78
CA ASP A 22 6.95 31.28 1.15
C ASP A 22 7.51 30.04 1.86
N GLY A 23 7.43 30.00 3.19
CA GLY A 23 7.82 28.84 3.99
C GLY A 23 6.94 27.60 3.74
N LEU A 24 5.62 27.78 3.60
CA LEU A 24 4.68 26.69 3.25
C LEU A 24 4.87 26.19 1.83
N SER A 25 5.18 27.08 0.89
CA SER A 25 5.47 26.73 -0.51
C SER A 25 6.76 25.93 -0.59
N SER A 26 7.83 26.39 0.08
CA SER A 26 9.10 25.67 0.19
C SER A 26 8.91 24.31 0.86
N LEU A 27 8.13 24.22 1.95
CA LEU A 27 7.84 22.95 2.61
C LEU A 27 7.08 21.98 1.68
N THR A 28 6.12 22.49 0.91
CA THR A 28 5.34 21.70 -0.07
C THR A 28 6.24 21.15 -1.18
N GLU A 29 7.21 21.92 -1.65
CA GLU A 29 8.21 21.48 -2.63
C GLU A 29 9.10 20.37 -2.03
N HIS A 30 9.56 20.54 -0.79
CA HIS A 30 10.36 19.53 -0.09
C HIS A 30 9.60 18.22 0.20
N PHE A 31 8.30 18.28 0.50
CA PHE A 31 7.45 17.08 0.64
C PHE A 31 7.25 16.33 -0.68
N SER A 32 7.29 17.04 -1.81
CA SER A 32 7.14 16.47 -3.14
C SER A 32 8.37 15.61 -3.51
N ASP A 33 9.57 16.05 -3.13
CA ASP A 33 10.82 15.30 -3.32
C ASP A 33 10.94 14.06 -2.41
N LEU A 34 10.37 14.12 -1.21
CA LEU A 34 10.31 12.97 -0.29
C LEU A 34 9.33 11.87 -0.76
N SER A 35 8.53 12.12 -1.80
CA SER A 35 7.62 11.13 -2.39
C SER A 35 8.32 10.09 -3.28
N LEU A 36 9.63 10.22 -3.54
CA LEU A 36 10.37 9.40 -4.51
C LEU A 36 11.30 8.34 -3.91
N SER A 37 10.90 7.69 -2.82
CA SER A 37 11.44 6.38 -2.45
C SER A 37 10.34 5.40 -1.99
N SER A 38 9.36 5.16 -2.87
CA SER A 38 8.80 3.82 -2.99
C SER A 38 8.20 3.64 -4.38
N GLU A 39 8.91 2.87 -5.20
CA GLU A 39 8.46 2.13 -6.38
C GLU A 39 7.01 2.39 -6.79
N ALA A 40 6.79 3.27 -7.77
CA ALA A 40 5.66 3.30 -8.70
C ALA A 40 4.34 2.62 -8.25
N ARG A 41 3.85 2.91 -7.04
CA ARG A 41 2.53 2.47 -6.60
C ARG A 41 1.55 3.49 -7.13
N LYS A 42 0.89 3.14 -8.24
CA LYS A 42 -0.32 3.80 -8.77
C LYS A 42 -1.12 4.38 -7.60
N PRO A 43 -1.58 5.65 -7.67
CA PRO A 43 -2.38 6.24 -6.60
C PRO A 43 -3.48 5.25 -6.24
N SER A 44 -3.51 4.83 -4.97
CA SER A 44 -4.46 3.82 -4.51
C SER A 44 -5.85 4.36 -4.80
N LYS A 45 -6.52 3.77 -5.79
CA LYS A 45 -7.91 4.11 -6.10
C LYS A 45 -8.68 3.89 -4.81
N ARG A 46 -9.24 4.95 -4.23
CA ARG A 46 -10.08 4.81 -3.03
C ARG A 46 -11.35 4.05 -3.45
N PRO A 47 -11.85 3.13 -2.62
CA PRO A 47 -13.12 2.46 -2.90
C PRO A 47 -14.26 3.48 -3.00
N PRO A 48 -15.36 3.16 -3.70
CA PRO A 48 -16.58 3.96 -3.67
C PRO A 48 -17.08 4.20 -2.23
N PRO A 49 -17.81 5.30 -1.95
CA PRO A 49 -18.26 5.66 -0.59
C PRO A 49 -19.10 4.60 0.14
N ASN A 50 -19.76 3.72 -0.63
CA ASN A 50 -20.61 2.66 -0.10
C ASN A 50 -19.90 1.30 0.03
N TYR A 51 -18.64 1.19 -0.38
CA TYR A 51 -17.87 -0.04 -0.18
C TYR A 51 -17.45 -0.17 1.28
N LEU A 52 -17.71 -1.34 1.87
CA LEU A 52 -17.20 -1.75 3.17
C LEU A 52 -16.12 -2.80 2.94
N CYS A 53 -14.99 -2.69 3.64
CA CYS A 53 -13.97 -3.72 3.62
C CYS A 53 -14.55 -5.06 4.09
N HIS A 54 -14.44 -6.12 3.31
CA HIS A 54 -15.03 -7.42 3.69
C HIS A 54 -14.28 -8.13 4.84
N LEU A 55 -13.18 -7.57 5.33
CA LEU A 55 -12.45 -8.10 6.49
C LEU A 55 -12.88 -7.41 7.79
N CYS A 56 -12.90 -6.08 7.81
CA CYS A 56 -13.15 -5.29 9.02
C CYS A 56 -14.46 -4.51 9.01
N PHE A 57 -15.21 -4.56 7.90
CA PHE A 57 -16.48 -3.87 7.67
C PHE A 57 -16.41 -2.33 7.75
N ASN A 58 -15.21 -1.73 7.69
CA ASN A 58 -15.02 -0.28 7.68
C ASN A 58 -14.90 0.29 6.25
N LYS A 59 -15.29 1.56 6.07
CA LYS A 59 -15.16 2.30 4.81
C LYS A 59 -13.71 2.77 4.56
N GLY A 60 -13.43 3.20 3.33
CA GLY A 60 -12.24 3.99 2.99
C GLY A 60 -11.03 3.21 2.43
N HIS A 61 -11.02 1.88 2.47
CA HIS A 61 -9.94 1.06 1.93
C HIS A 61 -10.46 -0.25 1.30
N TYR A 62 -9.75 -0.81 0.33
CA TYR A 62 -10.05 -2.15 -0.17
C TYR A 62 -9.50 -3.20 0.80
N ILE A 63 -10.07 -4.42 0.79
CA ILE A 63 -9.61 -5.53 1.66
C ILE A 63 -8.09 -5.79 1.60
N LYS A 64 -7.47 -5.63 0.43
CA LYS A 64 -6.02 -5.78 0.21
C LYS A 64 -5.16 -4.75 0.96
N ASP A 65 -5.75 -3.60 1.30
CA ASP A 65 -5.13 -2.47 1.99
C ASP A 65 -5.68 -2.35 3.42
N CYS A 66 -6.33 -3.39 3.94
CA CYS A 66 -6.94 -3.35 5.26
C CYS A 66 -5.87 -3.30 6.35
N PRO A 67 -5.89 -2.31 7.27
CA PRO A 67 -4.92 -2.22 8.36
C PRO A 67 -5.05 -3.37 9.37
N GLN A 68 -6.22 -4.04 9.41
CA GLN A 68 -6.45 -5.25 10.19
C GLN A 68 -6.09 -6.53 9.42
N ALA A 69 -5.68 -6.43 8.15
CA ALA A 69 -5.20 -7.58 7.41
C ALA A 69 -3.97 -8.14 8.11
N ARG A 70 -3.98 -9.46 8.31
CA ARG A 70 -2.75 -10.15 8.66
C ARG A 70 -1.75 -9.89 7.53
N PRO A 71 -0.50 -9.48 7.83
CA PRO A 71 0.54 -9.43 6.83
C PRO A 71 0.54 -10.75 6.07
N LYS A 72 0.84 -10.73 4.77
CA LYS A 72 1.03 -11.98 4.02
C LYS A 72 2.08 -12.78 4.80
N GLY A 73 1.64 -13.83 5.48
CA GLY A 73 2.47 -14.52 6.45
C GLY A 73 3.73 -15.06 5.78
N GLU A 74 4.79 -15.25 6.56
CA GLU A 74 6.05 -15.89 6.18
C GLU A 74 5.83 -17.38 5.88
N GLY A 75 5.02 -17.68 4.87
CA GLY A 75 4.59 -19.02 4.55
C GLY A 75 4.79 -19.34 3.09
N LEU A 76 5.07 -20.62 2.82
CA LEU A 76 5.31 -21.13 1.47
C LEU A 76 4.03 -21.20 0.63
N THR A 77 2.87 -21.01 1.26
CA THR A 77 1.55 -21.11 0.60
C THR A 77 0.65 -19.91 0.91
N PRO A 78 -0.31 -19.55 0.04
CA PRO A 78 -1.19 -18.41 0.29
C PRO A 78 -2.08 -18.56 1.53
N TYR A 79 -2.58 -19.77 1.78
CA TYR A 79 -3.39 -20.04 2.97
C TYR A 79 -2.50 -20.33 4.16
N GLN A 80 -2.78 -19.64 5.28
CA GLN A 80 -2.06 -19.75 6.55
C GLN A 80 -2.99 -20.13 7.71
N GLY A 81 -4.14 -20.75 7.41
CA GLY A 81 -5.08 -21.24 8.42
C GLY A 81 -4.77 -22.68 8.86
N LYS A 82 -5.52 -23.15 9.87
CA LYS A 82 -5.33 -24.48 10.49
C LYS A 82 -6.18 -25.60 9.88
N LYS A 83 -7.12 -25.28 8.97
CA LYS A 83 -8.05 -26.26 8.39
C LYS A 83 -7.60 -26.69 7.00
N ARG A 84 -8.08 -27.85 6.54
CA ARG A 84 -7.94 -28.26 5.14
C ARG A 84 -8.74 -27.35 4.22
N CYS A 85 -8.23 -27.12 3.03
CA CYS A 85 -8.87 -26.32 1.98
C CYS A 85 -8.62 -26.94 0.58
N PHE A 86 -9.30 -26.42 -0.44
CA PHE A 86 -9.05 -26.77 -1.83
C PHE A 86 -7.82 -26.02 -2.35
N GLY A 87 -6.79 -26.75 -2.75
CA GLY A 87 -5.59 -26.16 -3.36
C GLY A 87 -5.57 -26.33 -4.88
N GLU A 88 -5.19 -25.27 -5.59
CA GLU A 88 -4.81 -25.33 -7.01
C GLU A 88 -3.28 -25.42 -7.13
N TYR A 89 -2.79 -26.38 -7.90
CA TYR A 89 -1.37 -26.67 -8.07
C TYR A 89 -0.95 -26.52 -9.53
N LYS A 90 0.30 -26.11 -9.76
CA LYS A 90 0.91 -26.05 -11.09
C LYS A 90 2.38 -26.46 -10.98
N CYS A 91 2.73 -27.58 -11.58
CA CYS A 91 4.11 -28.07 -11.55
C CYS A 91 5.04 -27.08 -12.28
N PRO A 92 6.13 -26.60 -11.67
CA PRO A 92 7.05 -25.68 -12.32
C PRO A 92 7.85 -26.35 -13.44
N LYS A 93 8.07 -27.68 -13.36
CA LYS A 93 8.78 -28.47 -14.39
C LYS A 93 7.89 -28.81 -15.58
N CYS A 94 6.89 -29.68 -15.39
CA CYS A 94 6.06 -30.17 -16.50
C CYS A 94 4.81 -29.33 -16.81
N LYS A 95 4.57 -28.23 -16.07
CA LYS A 95 3.42 -27.31 -16.22
C LYS A 95 2.03 -27.92 -16.03
N ARG A 96 1.93 -29.21 -15.72
CA ARG A 96 0.67 -29.89 -15.34
C ARG A 96 0.01 -29.14 -14.19
N LYS A 97 -1.31 -28.95 -14.30
CA LYS A 97 -2.17 -28.38 -13.26
C LYS A 97 -3.04 -29.46 -12.65
N TRP A 98 -3.34 -29.35 -11.37
CA TRP A 98 -4.28 -30.22 -10.69
C TRP A 98 -4.89 -29.49 -9.50
N MET A 99 -5.98 -30.04 -8.98
CA MET A 99 -6.66 -29.54 -7.77
C MET A 99 -6.71 -30.66 -6.73
N SER A 100 -6.70 -30.29 -5.45
CA SER A 100 -6.85 -31.25 -4.36
C SER A 100 -7.60 -30.62 -3.18
N GLY A 101 -8.61 -31.31 -2.65
CA GLY A 101 -9.29 -30.94 -1.41
C GLY A 101 -8.48 -31.21 -0.14
N ASN A 102 -7.29 -31.84 -0.28
CA ASN A 102 -6.37 -32.11 0.81
C ASN A 102 -5.19 -31.13 0.78
N SER A 103 -5.49 -29.83 0.81
CA SER A 103 -4.48 -28.78 0.87
C SER A 103 -4.34 -28.25 2.29
N TRP A 104 -3.11 -28.09 2.76
CA TRP A 104 -2.77 -27.55 4.08
C TRP A 104 -1.84 -26.35 3.94
N ALA A 105 -1.82 -25.47 4.94
CA ALA A 105 -0.85 -24.38 4.99
C ALA A 105 0.59 -24.95 5.02
N ASN A 106 1.48 -24.34 4.23
CA ASN A 106 2.92 -24.65 4.17
C ASN A 106 3.28 -26.08 3.75
N MET A 107 2.33 -26.83 3.17
CA MET A 107 2.56 -28.17 2.63
C MET A 107 2.35 -28.18 1.11
N GLY A 108 3.21 -28.92 0.41
CA GLY A 108 3.07 -29.18 -1.03
C GLY A 108 2.56 -30.59 -1.30
N GLN A 109 2.27 -30.87 -2.56
CA GLN A 109 1.95 -32.21 -3.05
C GLN A 109 2.92 -32.61 -4.14
N GLU A 110 3.21 -33.90 -4.22
CA GLU A 110 4.10 -34.43 -5.24
C GLU A 110 3.45 -34.38 -6.63
N CYS A 111 4.18 -33.84 -7.60
CA CYS A 111 3.79 -33.95 -8.99
C CYS A 111 4.02 -35.37 -9.50
N ILE A 112 2.95 -36.09 -9.86
CA ILE A 112 2.99 -37.48 -10.36
C ILE A 112 3.91 -37.74 -11.56
N LYS A 113 4.27 -36.70 -12.33
CA LYS A 113 5.15 -36.83 -13.52
C LYS A 113 6.61 -36.51 -13.20
N CYS A 114 6.84 -35.60 -12.26
CA CYS A 114 8.18 -35.07 -12.01
C CYS A 114 8.75 -35.48 -10.64
N HIS A 115 7.93 -36.10 -9.79
CA HIS A 115 8.26 -36.48 -8.42
C HIS A 115 8.94 -35.36 -7.63
N ILE A 116 8.43 -34.13 -7.81
CA ILE A 116 8.86 -32.96 -7.05
C ILE A 116 7.72 -32.45 -6.19
N ASN A 117 8.06 -31.90 -5.03
CA ASN A 117 7.12 -31.19 -4.18
C ASN A 117 6.67 -29.88 -4.86
N VAL A 118 5.35 -29.67 -4.95
CA VAL A 118 4.75 -28.49 -5.57
C VAL A 118 3.78 -27.87 -4.58
N TYR A 119 3.99 -26.58 -4.27
CA TYR A 119 3.10 -25.82 -3.42
C TYR A 119 1.87 -25.32 -4.20
N PRO A 120 0.70 -25.24 -3.56
CA PRO A 120 -0.48 -24.66 -4.18
C PRO A 120 -0.30 -23.14 -4.36
N HIS A 121 -0.80 -22.62 -5.48
CA HIS A 121 -0.75 -21.19 -5.81
C HIS A 121 -2.05 -20.46 -5.46
N LYS A 122 -3.10 -21.22 -5.12
CA LYS A 122 -4.37 -20.74 -4.55
C LYS A 122 -4.90 -21.80 -3.59
N GLN A 123 -5.50 -21.37 -2.50
CA GLN A 123 -6.05 -22.19 -1.41
C GLN A 123 -7.22 -21.47 -0.74
#